data_AF-A0A1X1WS37-F1
#
_entry.id   AF-A0A1X1WS37-F1
#
_cell.length_a   1.000
_cell.length_b   1.000
_cell.length_c   1.000
_cell.angle_alpha   90.00
_cell.angle_beta   90.00
_cell.angle_gamma   90.00
#
_symmetry.space_group_name_H-M   'P 1'
#
loop_
_entity.id
_entity.type
_entity.pdbx_description
1 polymer ?
#
loop_
_entity_poly.entity_id
_entity_poly.type
_entity_poly.pdbx_seq_one_letter_code
_entity_poly.pdbx_strand_id
1 'polypeptide(L)'
;MIDYTALPGLAGVYLEDSYVLEISESRDRLVFDLDAVLTPEHAAYHPPRPGEQYCYAHARLVFPDVELVEWVTRSACCFTDATGEVDLGNIDTLTVDGNLFAVAGDWGIVRIQSTPPRIELKV
;
A
#
# COMPACT_ATOMS: atom_id res chain seq x y z
N MET A 1 9.97 -14.84 -7.51
CA MET A 1 9.07 -13.67 -7.51
C MET A 1 7.62 -14.11 -7.62
N ILE A 2 6.82 -13.82 -6.60
CA ILE A 2 5.36 -14.05 -6.55
C ILE A 2 4.65 -12.70 -6.32
N ASP A 3 3.37 -12.66 -6.66
CA ASP A 3 2.51 -11.50 -6.47
C ASP A 3 1.99 -11.36 -5.03
N TYR A 4 1.68 -10.14 -4.60
CA TYR A 4 1.21 -9.83 -3.25
C TYR A 4 -0.10 -10.53 -2.88
N THR A 5 -0.95 -10.87 -3.85
CA THR A 5 -2.21 -11.58 -3.61
C THR A 5 -2.03 -12.95 -2.95
N ALA A 6 -0.80 -13.51 -2.99
CA ALA A 6 -0.45 -14.73 -2.28
C ALA A 6 -0.12 -14.51 -0.78
N LEU A 7 -0.01 -13.26 -0.32
CA LEU A 7 0.38 -12.91 1.05
C LEU A 7 -0.86 -12.86 1.96
N PRO A 8 -0.94 -13.70 3.01
CA PRO A 8 -2.11 -13.72 3.91
C PRO A 8 -2.39 -12.39 4.60
N GLY A 9 -1.35 -11.60 4.90
CA GLY A 9 -1.47 -10.29 5.54
C GLY A 9 -2.13 -9.22 4.66
N LEU A 10 -2.27 -9.48 3.36
CA LEU A 10 -2.87 -8.58 2.37
C LEU A 10 -4.17 -9.15 1.77
N ALA A 11 -4.69 -10.24 2.34
CA ALA A 11 -5.93 -10.84 1.87
C ALA A 11 -7.10 -9.87 1.96
N GLY A 12 -7.90 -9.80 0.89
CA GLY A 12 -9.06 -8.93 0.84
C GLY A 12 -8.78 -7.48 0.42
N VAL A 13 -7.59 -7.19 -0.11
CA VAL A 13 -7.22 -5.84 -0.56
C VAL A 13 -6.76 -5.89 -2.02
N TYR A 14 -7.15 -4.86 -2.78
CA TYR A 14 -6.75 -4.66 -4.17
C TYR A 14 -5.89 -3.39 -4.26
N LEU A 15 -4.58 -3.56 -4.42
CA LEU A 15 -3.60 -2.48 -4.30
C LEU A 15 -3.56 -1.54 -5.51
N GLU A 16 -3.87 -2.04 -6.70
CA GLU A 16 -3.74 -1.31 -7.97
C GLU A 16 -4.71 -0.14 -8.12
N ASP A 17 -5.84 -0.17 -7.39
CA ASP A 17 -6.77 0.96 -7.25
C ASP A 17 -6.80 1.52 -5.81
N SER A 18 -5.83 1.16 -4.96
CA SER A 18 -5.63 1.76 -3.63
C SER A 18 -4.71 2.98 -3.72
N TYR A 19 -5.17 4.12 -3.22
CA TYR A 19 -4.42 5.38 -3.25
C TYR A 19 -3.42 5.48 -2.10
N VAL A 20 -2.21 5.94 -2.38
CA VAL A 20 -1.18 6.20 -1.38
C VAL A 20 -1.29 7.64 -0.90
N LEU A 21 -1.57 7.82 0.39
CA LEU A 21 -1.74 9.13 1.03
C LEU A 21 -0.42 9.65 1.62
N GLU A 22 0.39 8.75 2.19
CA GLU A 22 1.68 9.07 2.79
C GLU A 22 2.60 7.85 2.80
N ILE A 23 3.91 8.10 2.68
CA ILE A 23 4.95 7.07 2.86
C ILE A 23 5.86 7.52 4.00
N SER A 24 5.86 6.76 5.09
CA SER A 24 6.68 7.04 6.26
C SER A 24 7.70 5.93 6.50
N GLU A 25 8.95 6.34 6.73
CA GLU A 25 10.08 5.47 7.00
C GLU A 25 10.56 5.68 8.43
N SER A 26 10.70 4.59 9.18
CA SER A 26 11.20 4.56 10.54
C SER A 26 12.28 3.49 10.69
N ARG A 27 12.94 3.41 11.85
CA ARG A 27 14.10 2.53 12.05
C ARG A 27 13.79 1.04 11.79
N ASP A 28 12.58 0.59 12.09
CA ASP A 28 12.17 -0.83 12.00
C ASP A 28 10.99 -1.06 11.04
N ARG A 29 10.47 -0.01 10.37
CA ARG A 29 9.26 -0.12 9.54
C ARG A 29 9.25 0.84 8.37
N LEU A 30 8.66 0.39 7.27
CA LEU A 30 8.18 1.23 6.18
C LEU A 30 6.66 1.11 6.11
N VAL A 31 5.97 2.24 6.06
CA VAL A 31 4.50 2.28 6.08
C VAL A 31 4.00 3.13 4.92
N PHE A 32 3.04 2.57 4.19
CA PHE A 32 2.20 3.30 3.25
C PHE A 32 0.84 3.51 3.93
N ASP A 33 0.48 4.76 4.17
CA ASP A 33 -0.89 5.11 4.52
C ASP A 33 -1.72 5.14 3.23
N LEU A 34 -2.85 4.45 3.24
CA LEU A 34 -3.66 4.18 2.06
C LEU A 34 -5.11 4.60 2.26
N ASP A 35 -5.75 5.00 1.16
CA ASP A 35 -7.15 4.65 0.91
C ASP A 35 -7.21 3.32 0.19
N ALA A 36 -7.36 2.26 0.97
CA ALA A 36 -7.29 0.88 0.47
C ALA A 36 -8.64 0.45 -0.11
N VAL A 37 -8.60 -0.20 -1.28
CA VAL A 37 -9.74 -0.89 -1.86
C VAL A 37 -9.90 -2.25 -1.19
N LEU A 38 -11.00 -2.41 -0.45
CA LEU A 38 -11.38 -3.70 0.13
C LEU A 38 -12.17 -4.52 -0.89
N THR A 39 -11.86 -5.80 -0.98
CA THR A 39 -12.61 -6.79 -1.76
C THR A 39 -13.58 -7.58 -0.87
N PRO A 40 -14.58 -8.30 -1.44
CA PRO A 40 -15.59 -9.02 -0.66
C PRO A 40 -15.06 -10.02 0.37
N GLU A 41 -13.81 -10.49 0.22
CA GLU A 41 -13.14 -11.38 1.16
C GLU A 41 -12.73 -10.70 2.47
N HIS A 42 -12.63 -9.37 2.49
CA HIS A 42 -12.23 -8.62 3.67
C HIS A 42 -13.38 -8.49 4.68
N ALA A 43 -13.10 -8.73 5.97
CA ALA A 43 -14.14 -8.71 7.01
C ALA A 43 -14.84 -7.35 7.18
N ALA A 44 -14.16 -6.26 6.85
CA ALA A 44 -14.70 -4.90 6.89
C ALA A 44 -15.35 -4.45 5.57
N TYR A 45 -15.43 -5.32 4.56
CA TYR A 45 -16.01 -4.99 3.28
C TYR A 45 -17.49 -4.61 3.40
N HIS A 46 -17.88 -3.59 2.63
CA HIS A 46 -19.26 -3.30 2.31
C HIS A 46 -19.36 -2.97 0.81
N PRO A 47 -20.55 -3.06 0.18
CA PRO A 47 -20.74 -2.56 -1.17
C PRO A 47 -20.33 -1.08 -1.27
N PRO A 48 -19.73 -0.62 -2.40
CA PRO A 48 -19.37 0.79 -2.59
C PRO A 48 -20.55 1.71 -2.31
N ARG A 49 -20.30 2.87 -1.69
CA ARG A 49 -21.35 3.86 -1.42
C ARG A 49 -21.75 4.55 -2.73
N PRO A 50 -22.92 5.21 -2.80
CA PRO A 50 -23.32 5.94 -4.00
C PRO A 50 -22.26 6.97 -4.41
N GLY A 51 -21.71 6.81 -5.61
CA GLY A 51 -20.64 7.67 -6.16
C GLY A 51 -19.22 7.11 -6.00
N GLU A 52 -19.03 6.04 -5.22
CA GLU A 52 -17.74 5.35 -5.11
C GLU A 52 -17.65 4.20 -6.14
N GLN A 53 -16.46 4.00 -6.70
CA GLN A 53 -16.17 2.85 -7.58
C GLN A 53 -15.93 1.57 -6.78
N TYR A 54 -15.31 1.69 -5.59
CA TYR A 54 -14.91 0.56 -4.75
C TYR A 54 -15.25 0.81 -3.27
N CYS A 55 -15.07 -0.22 -2.44
CA CYS A 55 -15.16 -0.11 -0.98
C CYS A 55 -13.85 0.44 -0.44
N TYR A 56 -13.73 1.77 -0.34
CA TYR A 56 -12.53 2.41 0.21
C TYR A 56 -12.53 2.40 1.73
N ALA A 57 -11.35 2.17 2.32
CA ALA A 57 -11.12 2.30 3.75
C ALA A 57 -9.71 2.83 4.03
N HIS A 58 -9.60 3.78 4.98
CA HIS A 58 -8.30 4.23 5.46
C HIS A 58 -7.55 3.08 6.12
N ALA A 59 -6.35 2.80 5.63
CA ALA A 59 -5.54 1.68 6.08
C ALA A 59 -4.04 1.99 6.04
N ARG A 60 -3.26 1.05 6.57
CA ARG A 60 -1.80 1.04 6.52
C ARG A 60 -1.32 -0.26 5.93
N LEU A 61 -0.55 -0.18 4.86
CA LEU A 61 0.31 -1.28 4.44
C LEU A 61 1.63 -1.16 5.20
N VAL A 62 1.85 -2.07 6.15
CA VAL A 62 3.00 -2.05 7.06
C VAL A 62 3.99 -3.14 6.68
N PHE A 63 5.23 -2.74 6.38
CA PHE A 63 6.39 -3.62 6.34
C PHE A 63 7.11 -3.55 7.69
N PRO A 64 7.03 -4.59 8.54
CA PRO A 64 7.69 -4.64 9.84
C PRO A 64 9.11 -5.22 9.76
N ASP A 65 9.86 -5.10 10.85
CA ASP A 65 11.20 -5.68 11.01
C ASP A 65 12.12 -5.41 9.81
N VAL A 66 12.11 -4.16 9.33
CA VAL A 66 12.84 -3.77 8.12
C VAL A 66 14.34 -3.82 8.37
N GLU A 67 15.03 -4.61 7.54
CA GLU A 67 16.48 -4.73 7.54
C GLU A 67 17.13 -3.79 6.53
N LEU A 68 16.43 -3.49 5.43
CA LEU A 68 16.90 -2.63 4.35
C LEU A 68 15.72 -1.95 3.63
N VAL A 69 15.88 -0.66 3.34
CA VAL A 69 15.06 0.09 2.39
C VAL A 69 15.99 0.67 1.33
N GLU A 70 15.76 0.31 0.07
CA GLU A 70 16.48 0.84 -1.08
C GLU A 70 15.48 1.46 -2.07
N TRP A 71 15.50 2.78 -2.15
CA TRP A 71 14.76 3.52 -3.18
C TRP A 71 15.52 3.45 -4.50
N VAL A 72 14.96 2.72 -5.48
CA VAL A 72 15.49 2.66 -6.85
C VAL A 72 15.17 3.96 -7.58
N THR A 73 13.94 4.44 -7.41
CA THR A 73 13.47 5.76 -7.84
C THR A 73 12.59 6.31 -6.74
N ARG A 74 12.71 7.61 -6.44
CA ARG A 74 11.84 8.29 -5.49
C ARG A 74 11.37 9.59 -6.11
N SER A 75 10.06 9.72 -6.29
CA SER A 75 9.47 10.97 -6.75
C SER A 75 9.46 11.97 -5.59
N ALA A 76 9.75 13.24 -5.89
CA ALA A 76 9.51 14.34 -4.97
C ALA A 76 8.11 14.95 -5.14
N CYS A 77 7.32 14.44 -6.08
CA CYS A 77 5.98 14.93 -6.37
C CYS A 77 5.00 14.38 -5.33
N CYS A 78 4.45 15.28 -4.52
CA CYS A 78 3.15 15.06 -3.90
C CYS A 78 2.11 15.57 -4.90
N PHE A 79 1.21 14.71 -5.41
CA PHE A 79 0.03 15.23 -6.08
C PHE A 79 -0.94 15.71 -4.99
N THR A 80 -1.60 16.82 -5.25
CA THR A 80 -2.67 17.30 -4.38
C THR A 80 -3.94 17.12 -5.18
N ASP A 81 -4.88 16.36 -4.65
CA ASP A 81 -6.16 16.12 -5.30
C ASP A 81 -6.99 17.43 -5.37
N ALA A 82 -8.18 17.36 -5.97
CA ALA A 82 -9.05 18.53 -6.11
C ALA A 82 -9.55 19.11 -4.77
N THR A 83 -9.33 18.43 -3.64
CA THR A 83 -9.77 18.83 -2.30
C THR A 83 -8.65 19.38 -1.43
N GLY A 84 -7.39 19.25 -1.84
CA GLY A 84 -6.23 19.67 -1.05
C GLY A 84 -5.56 18.50 -0.30
N GLU A 85 -6.05 17.28 -0.47
CA GLU A 85 -5.50 16.07 0.14
C GLU A 85 -4.31 15.56 -0.67
N VAL A 86 -3.30 15.04 0.03
CA VAL A 86 -2.10 14.49 -0.61
C VAL A 86 -2.46 13.14 -1.20
N ASP A 87 -2.31 13.03 -2.51
CA ASP A 87 -2.42 11.81 -3.28
C ASP A 87 -1.06 11.55 -3.94
N LEU A 88 -0.49 10.38 -3.72
CA LEU A 88 0.80 9.99 -4.30
C LEU A 88 0.62 9.03 -5.49
N GLY A 89 -0.61 8.80 -5.93
CA GLY A 89 -0.99 7.77 -6.90
C GLY A 89 -1.22 6.43 -6.22
N ASN A 90 -1.34 5.38 -7.03
CA ASN A 90 -1.66 4.04 -6.55
C ASN A 90 -0.41 3.20 -6.25
N ILE A 91 -0.62 1.99 -5.71
CA ILE A 91 0.40 0.94 -5.73
C ILE A 91 0.18 0.10 -7.00
N ASP A 92 1.01 0.31 -8.02
CA ASP A 92 0.90 -0.42 -9.29
C ASP A 92 1.28 -1.89 -9.16
N THR A 93 2.32 -2.17 -8.36
CA THR A 93 2.81 -3.54 -8.16
C THR A 93 3.41 -3.72 -6.78
N LEU A 94 3.19 -4.91 -6.21
CA LEU A 94 3.93 -5.42 -5.07
C LEU A 94 4.31 -6.86 -5.36
N THR A 95 5.61 -7.10 -5.49
CA THR A 95 6.15 -8.45 -5.73
C THR A 95 7.11 -8.85 -4.63
N VAL A 96 7.21 -10.15 -4.38
CA VAL A 96 8.08 -10.70 -3.33
C VAL A 96 8.96 -11.83 -3.85
N ASP A 97 10.23 -11.81 -3.44
CA ASP A 97 11.22 -12.84 -3.68
C ASP A 97 11.95 -13.18 -2.36
N GLY A 98 11.50 -14.23 -1.68
CA GLY A 98 11.98 -14.53 -0.32
C GLY A 98 11.49 -13.48 0.69
N ASN A 99 12.42 -12.73 1.27
CA ASN A 99 12.15 -11.60 2.19
C ASN A 99 12.35 -10.23 1.52
N LEU A 100 12.61 -10.20 0.21
CA LEU A 100 12.77 -8.98 -0.56
C LEU A 100 11.45 -8.63 -1.27
N PHE A 101 10.90 -7.47 -0.93
CA PHE A 101 9.71 -6.91 -1.55
C PHE A 101 10.11 -5.80 -2.49
N ALA A 102 9.51 -5.76 -3.67
CA ALA A 102 9.60 -4.63 -4.58
C ALA A 102 8.20 -4.02 -4.75
N VAL A 103 8.07 -2.75 -4.37
CA VAL A 103 6.82 -1.99 -4.44
C VAL A 103 7.03 -0.83 -5.41
N ALA A 104 6.08 -0.63 -6.32
CA ALA A 104 6.13 0.44 -7.29
C ALA A 104 4.80 1.18 -7.39
N GLY A 105 4.89 2.47 -7.70
CA GLY A 105 3.79 3.36 -8.05
C GLY A 105 4.34 4.67 -8.61
N ASP A 106 3.48 5.67 -8.80
CA ASP A 106 3.87 7.01 -9.27
C ASP A 106 4.88 7.71 -8.32
N TRP A 107 4.81 7.38 -7.04
CA TRP A 107 5.72 7.86 -5.99
C TRP A 107 7.14 7.25 -6.07
N GLY A 108 7.33 6.22 -6.88
CA GLY A 108 8.63 5.61 -7.16
C GLY A 108 8.65 4.11 -6.99
N ILE A 109 9.87 3.56 -6.93
CA ILE A 109 10.13 2.13 -6.78
C ILE A 109 11.04 1.93 -5.58
N VAL A 110 10.60 1.11 -4.63
CA VAL A 110 11.34 0.77 -3.42
C VAL A 110 11.51 -0.73 -3.30
N ARG A 111 12.71 -1.13 -2.89
CA ARG A 111 13.03 -2.49 -2.46
C ARG A 111 13.14 -2.53 -0.94
N ILE A 112 12.50 -3.51 -0.32
CA ILE A 112 12.36 -3.60 1.13
C ILE A 112 12.74 -5.02 1.54
N GLN A 113 13.71 -5.16 2.43
CA GLN A 113 14.00 -6.43 3.09
C GLN A 113 13.31 -6.44 4.45
N SER A 114 12.34 -7.32 4.65
CA SER A 114 11.48 -7.33 5.85
C SER A 114 10.81 -8.68 6.09
N THR A 115 10.10 -8.83 7.22
CA THR A 115 9.10 -9.90 7.36
C THR A 115 7.83 -9.54 6.58
N PRO A 116 6.94 -10.51 6.25
CA PRO A 116 5.80 -10.25 5.38
C PRO A 116 4.91 -9.08 5.83
N PRO A 117 4.48 -8.21 4.89
CA PRO A 117 3.67 -7.06 5.21
C PRO A 117 2.24 -7.44 5.60
N ARG A 118 1.53 -6.48 6.20
CA ARG A 118 0.13 -6.61 6.58
C ARG A 118 -0.64 -5.32 6.37
N ILE A 119 -1.96 -5.46 6.20
CA ILE A 119 -2.91 -4.35 6.21
C ILE A 119 -3.44 -4.14 7.63
N GLU A 120 -3.38 -2.89 8.11
CA GLU A 120 -3.99 -2.44 9.35
C GLU A 120 -5.02 -1.35 9.05
N LEU A 121 -6.30 -1.56 9.36
CA LEU A 121 -7.32 -0.53 9.21
C LEU A 121 -7.12 0.59 10.24
N LYS A 122 -7.29 1.85 9.82
CA LYS A 122 -7.38 3.00 10.72
C LYS A 122 -8.82 3.11 11.23
N VAL A 123 -8.97 3.22 12.56
CA VAL A 123 -10.26 3.33 13.25
C VAL A 123 -10.60 4.79 13.52
#